data_AF-A0A6C0M3B3-F1
#
_entry.id   AF-A0A6C0M3B3-F1
#
_cell.length_a   1.000
_cell.length_b   1.000
_cell.length_c   1.000
_cell.angle_alpha   90.00
_cell.angle_beta   90.00
_cell.angle_gamma   90.00
#
_symmetry.space_group_name_H-M   'P 1'
#
loop_
_entity.id
_entity.type
_entity.pdbx_description
1 polymer ?
#
loop_
_entity_poly.entity_id
_entity_poly.type
_entity_poly.pdbx_seq_one_letter_code
_entity_poly.pdbx_strand_id
1 'polypeptide(L)'
;MQCNTIHYNPQFIQYAMSSRAALFKKSTQRNFGFERYLTSSEPNSDIVLDCTGTGYVNTLPLSYFVTDKTQTKTQPIQNETNRRPKGKADAMPYESFRIINAQHRGGHAHSLVLIKSRAIQTNPHNIAIFESNGRNQYCSVRIIDDHDHDHDAKKNVTKDYTTISPEYNINYGTNTHNPGYCGIYSIICVVAFRHYRSKTGTLWLSKWTKLLAHMSRRIDSNAGSMGVTLAARVQEIIATTPDHSSAEKEIAAAIRACISDKG
;
A
#
# COMPACT_ATOMS: atom_id res chain seq x y z
N MET A 1 37.43 7.02 -33.58
CA MET A 1 36.22 7.59 -32.96
C MET A 1 35.13 7.64 -34.01
N GLN A 2 34.13 6.77 -33.91
CA GLN A 2 32.90 6.84 -34.70
C GLN A 2 31.73 6.74 -33.71
N CYS A 3 30.90 7.76 -33.71
CA CYS A 3 29.75 7.91 -32.84
C CYS A 3 28.55 7.26 -33.55
N ASN A 4 28.04 6.15 -33.03
CA ASN A 4 26.83 5.51 -33.55
C ASN A 4 25.61 6.20 -32.96
N THR A 5 24.90 6.95 -33.80
CA THR A 5 23.58 7.53 -33.50
C THR A 5 22.53 6.42 -33.58
N ILE A 6 21.92 6.08 -32.44
CA ILE A 6 20.77 5.17 -32.38
C ILE A 6 19.53 5.98 -32.78
N HIS A 7 19.00 5.70 -33.98
CA HIS A 7 17.72 6.22 -34.42
C HIS A 7 16.59 5.57 -33.62
N TYR A 8 15.96 6.35 -32.75
CA TYR A 8 14.67 6.01 -32.14
C TYR A 8 13.58 6.05 -33.22
N ASN A 9 12.94 4.92 -33.48
CA ASN A 9 11.79 4.82 -34.37
C ASN A 9 10.52 5.30 -33.64
N PRO A 10 9.91 6.44 -33.99
CA PRO A 10 8.75 6.99 -33.28
C PRO A 10 7.43 6.27 -33.60
N GLN A 11 7.42 5.31 -34.53
CA GLN A 11 6.17 4.78 -35.08
C GLN A 11 5.46 3.73 -34.21
N PHE A 12 5.98 3.38 -33.04
CA PHE A 12 5.28 2.53 -32.07
C PHE A 12 4.39 3.30 -31.09
N ILE A 13 4.32 4.63 -31.18
CA ILE A 13 3.52 5.49 -30.28
C ILE A 13 2.47 6.26 -31.10
N GLN A 14 1.61 5.58 -31.85
CA GLN A 14 0.47 6.29 -32.45
C GLN A 14 -0.83 5.51 -32.63
N TYR A 15 -0.86 4.21 -32.34
CA TYR A 15 -2.09 3.42 -32.34
C TYR A 15 -2.43 2.94 -30.91
N ALA A 16 -3.10 3.81 -30.13
CA ALA A 16 -3.96 3.49 -28.96
C ALA A 16 -4.28 4.74 -28.08
N MET A 17 -4.13 5.97 -28.57
CA MET A 17 -4.33 7.17 -27.73
C MET A 17 -5.81 7.47 -27.40
N SER A 18 -6.78 6.80 -28.04
CA SER A 18 -8.21 6.97 -27.71
C SER A 18 -8.74 6.03 -26.61
N SER A 19 -7.97 5.03 -26.15
CA SER A 19 -8.46 4.01 -25.19
C SER A 19 -7.90 4.14 -23.76
N ARG A 20 -6.70 4.69 -23.57
CA ARG A 20 -6.06 4.82 -22.24
C ARG A 20 -6.79 5.78 -21.31
N ALA A 21 -7.24 6.92 -21.81
CA ALA A 21 -7.97 7.92 -21.01
C ALA A 21 -9.31 7.41 -20.44
N ALA A 22 -9.92 6.38 -21.03
CA ALA A 22 -11.15 5.77 -20.52
C ALA A 22 -10.89 4.80 -19.36
N LEU A 23 -9.75 4.09 -19.39
CA LEU A 23 -9.34 3.16 -18.33
C LEU A 23 -9.01 3.87 -17.02
N PHE A 24 -8.54 5.13 -17.08
CA PHE A 24 -8.14 5.91 -15.91
C PHE A 24 -9.31 6.62 -15.18
N LYS A 25 -10.52 6.62 -15.75
CA LYS A 25 -11.61 7.48 -15.26
C LYS A 25 -12.53 6.88 -14.19
N LYS A 26 -12.55 5.56 -13.97
CA LYS A 26 -13.34 4.93 -12.90
C LYS A 26 -12.70 3.63 -12.42
N SER A 27 -12.75 3.37 -11.11
CA SER A 27 -12.56 2.02 -10.59
C SER A 27 -13.51 1.07 -11.29
N THR A 28 -12.97 0.08 -11.98
CA THR A 28 -13.77 -0.88 -12.72
C THR A 28 -14.20 -2.01 -11.78
N GLN A 29 -15.32 -2.68 -12.10
CA GLN A 29 -15.69 -3.93 -11.43
C GLN A 29 -14.55 -4.97 -11.48
N ARG A 30 -13.68 -4.91 -12.50
CA ARG A 30 -12.49 -5.75 -12.60
C ARG A 30 -11.43 -5.42 -11.55
N ASN A 31 -11.21 -4.15 -11.20
CA ASN A 31 -10.27 -3.79 -10.13
C ASN A 31 -10.72 -4.39 -8.80
N PHE A 32 -12.00 -4.26 -8.44
CA PHE A 32 -12.56 -4.88 -7.24
C PHE A 32 -12.49 -6.42 -7.29
N GLY A 33 -12.74 -7.01 -8.47
CA GLY A 33 -12.57 -8.45 -8.68
C GLY A 33 -11.14 -8.91 -8.44
N PHE A 34 -10.16 -8.13 -8.90
CA PHE A 34 -8.74 -8.42 -8.72
C PHE A 34 -8.29 -8.25 -7.28
N GLU A 35 -8.70 -7.17 -6.60
CA GLU A 35 -8.48 -6.98 -5.17
C GLU A 35 -9.02 -8.17 -4.38
N ARG A 36 -10.27 -8.58 -4.65
CA ARG A 36 -10.88 -9.77 -4.04
C ARG A 36 -10.09 -11.06 -4.29
N TYR A 37 -9.51 -11.20 -5.49
CA TYR A 37 -8.65 -12.34 -5.79
C TYR A 37 -7.38 -12.33 -4.93
N LEU A 38 -6.68 -11.21 -4.84
CA LEU A 38 -5.49 -11.08 -4.00
C LEU A 38 -5.82 -11.40 -2.53
N THR A 39 -6.96 -10.90 -2.05
CA THR A 39 -7.38 -11.01 -0.66
C THR A 39 -8.03 -12.36 -0.33
N SER A 40 -8.49 -13.13 -1.31
CA SER A 40 -9.13 -14.45 -1.12
C SER A 40 -8.23 -15.50 -0.47
N SER A 41 -6.91 -15.37 -0.64
CA SER A 41 -5.92 -16.26 -0.03
C SER A 41 -5.57 -15.89 1.43
N GLU A 42 -6.07 -14.76 1.91
CA GLU A 42 -5.81 -14.22 3.25
C GLU A 42 -7.17 -14.10 3.99
N PRO A 43 -7.41 -14.83 5.09
CA PRO A 43 -8.71 -14.82 5.78
C PRO A 43 -9.03 -13.45 6.41
N ASN A 44 -10.25 -12.95 6.19
CA ASN A 44 -10.75 -11.67 6.74
C ASN A 44 -9.84 -10.48 6.40
N SER A 45 -9.47 -10.38 5.14
CA SER A 45 -8.41 -9.54 4.59
C SER A 45 -8.76 -8.06 4.46
N ASP A 46 -10.04 -7.73 4.45
CA ASP A 46 -10.51 -6.35 4.34
C ASP A 46 -10.91 -5.79 5.69
N ILE A 47 -10.49 -4.55 5.93
CA ILE A 47 -10.86 -3.77 7.11
C ILE A 47 -11.47 -2.47 6.62
N VAL A 48 -12.68 -2.15 7.05
CA VAL A 48 -13.28 -0.83 6.81
C VAL A 48 -13.07 0.04 8.05
N LEU A 49 -12.48 1.21 7.85
CA LEU A 49 -12.36 2.25 8.87
C LEU A 49 -13.32 3.38 8.53
N ASP A 50 -14.26 3.63 9.43
CA ASP A 50 -15.09 4.82 9.39
C ASP A 50 -14.30 5.98 10.02
N CYS A 51 -13.95 6.97 9.22
CA CYS A 51 -13.19 8.15 9.65
C CYS A 51 -14.06 9.42 9.73
N THR A 52 -15.38 9.26 9.87
CA THR A 52 -16.33 10.37 10.02
C THR A 52 -16.09 11.14 11.33
N GLY A 53 -15.29 12.20 11.29
CA GLY A 53 -15.18 13.13 12.42
C GLY A 53 -13.90 13.97 12.53
N THR A 54 -12.83 13.66 11.80
CA THR A 54 -11.52 14.28 12.06
C THR A 54 -10.79 14.75 10.79
N GLY A 55 -11.13 15.94 10.26
CA GLY A 55 -10.34 16.63 9.23
C GLY A 55 -9.87 15.78 8.02
N TYR A 56 -8.83 16.22 7.30
CA TYR A 56 -8.25 15.48 6.17
C TYR A 56 -7.30 14.34 6.59
N VAL A 57 -7.11 14.10 7.90
CA VAL A 57 -6.14 13.13 8.42
C VAL A 57 -6.83 12.12 9.33
N ASN A 58 -6.74 10.84 8.95
CA ASN A 58 -7.32 9.72 9.68
C ASN A 58 -6.51 9.41 10.94
N THR A 59 -7.11 9.59 12.11
CA THR A 59 -6.47 9.23 13.38
C THR A 59 -6.88 7.82 13.76
N LEU A 60 -5.91 6.90 13.87
CA LEU A 60 -6.10 5.49 14.17
C LEU A 60 -5.44 5.15 15.51
N PRO A 61 -6.16 4.57 16.47
CA PRO A 61 -5.54 4.12 17.72
C PRO A 61 -4.65 2.92 17.46
N LEU A 62 -3.50 2.85 18.12
CA LEU A 62 -2.58 1.71 18.01
C LEU A 62 -3.27 0.41 18.47
N SER A 63 -4.14 0.51 19.47
CA SER A 63 -4.96 -0.59 19.96
C SER A 63 -5.85 -1.25 18.91
N TYR A 64 -6.15 -0.54 17.82
CA TYR A 64 -6.84 -1.10 16.67
C TYR A 64 -6.05 -2.22 16.00
N PHE A 65 -4.73 -2.06 15.95
CA PHE A 65 -3.82 -2.97 15.25
C PHE A 65 -3.23 -4.00 16.19
N VAL A 66 -2.82 -3.62 17.39
CA VAL A 66 -2.10 -4.48 18.33
C VAL A 66 -2.72 -4.38 19.71
N THR A 67 -2.74 -5.48 20.44
CA THR A 67 -3.20 -5.53 21.82
C THR A 67 -2.02 -5.26 22.73
N ASP A 68 -2.23 -4.45 23.76
CA ASP A 68 -1.22 -4.25 24.79
C ASP A 68 -0.93 -5.56 25.52
N LYS A 69 0.32 -6.03 25.43
CA LYS A 69 0.78 -7.25 26.12
C LYS A 69 1.13 -6.97 27.58
N THR A 70 1.37 -5.72 27.98
CA THR A 70 1.80 -5.39 29.35
C THR A 70 0.67 -5.57 30.38
N GLN A 71 -0.59 -5.46 29.97
CA GLN A 71 -1.76 -5.75 30.83
C GLN A 71 -1.94 -7.23 31.19
N THR A 72 -1.20 -8.17 30.60
CA THR A 72 -1.36 -9.60 30.90
C THR A 72 -0.61 -10.08 32.14
N LYS A 73 0.17 -9.21 32.81
CA LYS A 73 0.98 -9.60 33.98
C LYS A 73 0.42 -9.20 35.34
N THR A 74 -0.70 -8.49 35.42
CA THR A 74 -1.24 -8.04 36.70
C THR A 74 -2.76 -8.00 36.63
N GLN A 75 -3.42 -9.12 36.93
CA GLN A 75 -4.67 -9.23 37.70
C GLN A 75 -5.04 -10.72 37.85
N PRO A 76 -5.24 -11.24 39.07
CA PRO A 76 -5.72 -12.61 39.27
C PRO A 76 -7.26 -12.69 39.13
N ILE A 77 -7.69 -13.70 38.38
CA ILE A 77 -8.96 -14.43 38.46
C ILE A 77 -10.22 -13.59 38.77
N GLN A 78 -10.93 -13.19 37.71
CA GLN A 78 -12.40 -13.28 37.71
C GLN A 78 -12.90 -13.80 36.35
N ASN A 79 -13.78 -14.79 36.44
CA ASN A 79 -14.45 -15.48 35.35
C ASN A 79 -15.34 -14.52 34.56
N GLU A 80 -14.84 -13.94 33.49
CA GLU A 80 -15.71 -13.44 32.42
C GLU A 80 -15.12 -13.79 31.06
N THR A 81 -15.95 -14.42 30.23
CA THR A 81 -15.74 -14.75 28.82
C THR A 81 -15.67 -13.50 27.92
N ASN A 82 -15.09 -12.41 28.41
CA ASN A 82 -14.82 -11.20 27.64
C ASN A 82 -13.60 -11.43 26.77
N ARG A 83 -13.81 -12.06 25.61
CA ARG A 83 -12.86 -12.05 24.49
C ARG A 83 -12.59 -10.58 24.14
N ARG A 84 -11.57 -9.99 24.76
CA ARG A 84 -11.06 -8.67 24.37
C ARG A 84 -10.89 -8.68 22.84
N PRO A 85 -11.34 -7.64 22.13
CA PRO A 85 -11.12 -7.56 20.69
C PRO A 85 -9.62 -7.55 20.45
N LYS A 86 -9.09 -8.64 19.91
CA LYS A 86 -7.67 -8.75 19.54
C LYS A 86 -7.40 -7.69 18.47
N GLY A 87 -6.32 -6.93 18.65
CA GLY A 87 -5.81 -6.03 17.62
C GLY A 87 -5.73 -6.75 16.28
N LYS A 88 -6.15 -6.09 15.20
CA LYS A 88 -6.32 -6.74 13.88
C LYS A 88 -5.04 -7.40 13.37
N ALA A 89 -3.87 -6.87 13.73
CA ALA A 89 -2.57 -7.41 13.38
C ALA A 89 -2.12 -8.57 14.28
N ASP A 90 -2.62 -8.68 15.51
CA ASP A 90 -2.26 -9.80 16.38
C ASP A 90 -2.72 -11.14 15.83
N ALA A 91 -3.91 -11.16 15.22
CA ALA A 91 -4.49 -12.33 14.58
C ALA A 91 -3.88 -12.64 13.20
N MET A 92 -3.04 -11.76 12.65
CA MET A 92 -2.40 -12.00 11.35
C MET A 92 -1.27 -13.04 11.48
N PRO A 93 -1.18 -14.02 10.57
CA PRO A 93 0.00 -14.86 10.46
C PRO A 93 1.21 -14.01 10.03
N TYR A 94 2.42 -14.49 10.28
CA TYR A 94 3.59 -13.87 9.69
C TYR A 94 3.62 -14.05 8.18
N GLU A 95 4.20 -13.07 7.51
CA GLU A 95 4.25 -12.98 6.05
C GLU A 95 2.87 -12.85 5.40
N SER A 96 1.99 -12.08 6.02
CA SER A 96 0.63 -11.79 5.53
C SER A 96 0.36 -10.29 5.41
N PHE A 97 -0.77 -9.97 4.79
CA PHE A 97 -1.23 -8.60 4.59
C PHE A 97 -2.75 -8.49 4.78
N ARG A 98 -3.21 -7.26 4.95
CA ARG A 98 -4.63 -6.86 4.93
C ARG A 98 -4.79 -5.54 4.19
N ILE A 99 -5.84 -5.41 3.41
CA ILE A 99 -6.23 -4.15 2.79
C ILE A 99 -7.13 -3.40 3.77
N ILE A 100 -6.82 -2.14 4.02
CA ILE A 100 -7.60 -1.26 4.87
C ILE A 100 -8.25 -0.21 3.98
N ASN A 101 -9.56 -0.21 3.93
CA ASN A 101 -10.38 0.78 3.26
C ASN A 101 -10.81 1.83 4.29
N ALA A 102 -10.15 2.98 4.28
CA ALA A 102 -10.53 4.12 5.10
C ALA A 102 -11.54 4.99 4.35
N GLN A 103 -12.75 5.11 4.88
CA GLN A 103 -13.85 5.87 4.29
C GLN A 103 -14.07 7.18 5.04
N HIS A 104 -14.21 8.28 4.30
CA HIS A 104 -14.55 9.61 4.79
C HIS A 104 -15.99 9.98 4.38
N ARG A 105 -16.78 10.62 5.26
CA ARG A 105 -18.09 11.19 4.88
C ARG A 105 -17.85 12.34 3.90
N GLY A 106 -18.37 12.23 2.68
CA GLY A 106 -18.23 13.27 1.65
C GLY A 106 -16.83 13.37 1.02
N GLY A 107 -15.91 12.44 1.33
CA GLY A 107 -14.56 12.39 0.77
C GLY A 107 -14.33 11.20 -0.17
N HIS A 108 -13.08 11.08 -0.67
CA HIS A 108 -12.64 9.93 -1.48
C HIS A 108 -12.26 8.75 -0.57
N ALA A 109 -12.65 7.53 -0.96
CA ALA A 109 -12.19 6.32 -0.29
C ALA A 109 -10.67 6.20 -0.40
N HIS A 110 -10.01 5.91 0.72
CA HIS A 110 -8.57 5.78 0.81
C HIS A 110 -8.19 4.33 1.11
N SER A 111 -7.12 3.82 0.51
CA SER A 111 -6.71 2.42 0.67
C SER A 111 -5.29 2.37 1.24
N LEU A 112 -5.10 1.56 2.27
CA LEU A 112 -3.82 1.28 2.91
C LEU A 112 -3.57 -0.23 2.88
N VAL A 113 -2.32 -0.64 3.06
CA VAL A 113 -1.97 -2.06 3.25
C VAL A 113 -1.27 -2.25 4.58
N LEU A 114 -1.88 -3.02 5.48
CA LEU A 114 -1.22 -3.50 6.69
C LEU A 114 -0.46 -4.78 6.36
N ILE A 115 0.85 -4.80 6.59
CA ILE A 115 1.72 -5.95 6.39
C ILE A 115 2.24 -6.42 7.74
N LYS A 116 2.25 -7.74 7.96
CA LYS A 116 2.96 -8.39 9.07
C LYS A 116 4.05 -9.29 8.51
N SER A 117 5.31 -8.94 8.76
CA SER A 117 6.47 -9.65 8.21
C SER A 117 7.63 -9.60 9.18
N ARG A 118 8.36 -10.71 9.32
CA ARG A 118 9.56 -10.78 10.18
C ARG A 118 10.68 -9.83 9.74
N ALA A 119 10.64 -9.35 8.50
CA ALA A 119 11.56 -8.33 8.00
C ALA A 119 11.34 -6.94 8.63
N ILE A 120 10.14 -6.68 9.15
CA ILE A 120 9.80 -5.39 9.75
C ILE A 120 10.31 -5.41 11.18
N GLN A 121 11.53 -4.93 11.41
CA GLN A 121 12.16 -4.90 12.74
C GLN A 121 12.06 -3.54 13.43
N THR A 122 11.39 -2.57 12.78
CA THR A 122 11.29 -1.18 13.23
C THR A 122 10.35 -1.00 14.43
N ASN A 123 9.52 -2.00 14.73
CA ASN A 123 8.70 -2.04 15.93
C ASN A 123 8.58 -3.50 16.43
N PRO A 124 8.28 -3.71 17.74
CA PRO A 124 8.25 -5.04 18.34
C PRO A 124 7.09 -5.93 17.86
N HIS A 125 6.16 -5.39 17.06
CA HIS A 125 4.99 -6.10 16.54
C HIS A 125 5.19 -6.62 15.12
N ASN A 126 6.32 -6.29 14.49
CA ASN A 126 6.67 -6.68 13.13
C ASN A 126 5.62 -6.31 12.07
N ILE A 127 4.98 -5.15 12.25
CA ILE A 127 3.92 -4.68 11.36
C ILE A 127 4.25 -3.32 10.74
N ALA A 128 3.74 -3.07 9.54
CA ALA A 128 3.82 -1.75 8.92
C ALA A 128 2.59 -1.51 8.04
N ILE A 129 2.27 -0.25 7.84
CA ILE A 129 1.20 0.26 6.98
C ILE A 129 1.88 0.94 5.80
N PHE A 130 1.50 0.51 4.61
CA PHE A 130 1.82 1.20 3.38
C PHE A 130 0.77 2.25 3.08
N GLU A 131 1.23 3.47 2.84
CA GLU A 131 0.47 4.67 2.50
C GLU A 131 1.09 5.30 1.25
N SER A 132 0.34 5.34 0.14
CA SER A 132 0.83 5.89 -1.14
C SER A 132 1.02 7.41 -1.12
N ASN A 133 0.38 8.11 -0.17
CA ASN A 133 0.61 9.53 0.05
C ASN A 133 1.94 9.81 0.80
N GLY A 134 2.64 8.77 1.25
CA GLY A 134 3.95 8.87 1.88
C GLY A 134 3.91 9.09 3.40
N ARG A 135 5.10 9.16 4.00
CA ARG A 135 5.28 9.39 5.45
C ARG A 135 5.48 10.87 5.78
N ASN A 136 5.58 11.16 7.08
CA ASN A 136 5.73 12.52 7.63
C ASN A 136 4.54 13.44 7.26
N GLN A 137 4.81 14.65 6.79
CA GLN A 137 3.81 15.68 6.48
C GLN A 137 2.86 15.35 5.32
N TYR A 138 3.11 14.25 4.59
CA TYR A 138 2.28 13.81 3.46
C TYR A 138 1.34 12.66 3.80
N CYS A 139 1.48 12.07 4.99
CA CYS A 139 0.69 10.91 5.41
C CYS A 139 -0.76 11.32 5.73
N SER A 140 -1.72 10.64 5.09
CA SER A 140 -3.16 10.80 5.38
C SER A 140 -3.61 10.08 6.64
N VAL A 141 -2.72 9.37 7.33
CA VAL A 141 -3.01 8.67 8.58
C VAL A 141 -2.11 9.15 9.71
N ARG A 142 -2.63 9.12 10.94
CA ARG A 142 -1.89 9.30 12.19
C ARG A 142 -2.18 8.13 13.10
N ILE A 143 -1.15 7.41 13.51
CA ILE A 143 -1.26 6.31 14.47
C ILE A 143 -0.92 6.87 15.83
N ILE A 144 -1.89 6.79 16.73
CA ILE A 144 -1.80 7.33 18.08
C ILE A 144 -1.70 6.18 19.06
N ASP A 145 -0.63 6.18 19.85
CA ASP A 145 -0.49 5.26 20.96
C ASP A 145 -1.50 5.61 22.05
N ASP A 146 -2.44 4.70 22.26
CA ASP A 146 -3.51 4.76 23.24
C ASP A 146 -3.40 3.63 24.28
N HIS A 147 -2.24 2.97 24.36
CA HIS A 147 -1.94 1.98 25.39
C HIS A 147 -1.40 2.60 26.68
N ASP A 148 -0.73 3.75 26.59
CA ASP A 148 -0.25 4.48 27.76
C ASP A 148 -1.41 5.27 28.39
N HIS A 149 -1.84 4.83 29.57
CA HIS A 149 -2.90 5.48 30.37
C HIS A 149 -2.33 6.41 31.44
N ASP A 150 -1.01 6.40 31.68
CA ASP A 150 -0.40 7.12 32.81
C ASP A 150 0.04 8.56 32.45
N HIS A 151 -0.03 8.93 31.17
CA HIS A 151 0.23 10.29 30.72
C HIS A 151 -0.90 10.78 29.80
N ASP A 152 -1.53 11.91 30.14
CA ASP A 152 -2.59 12.59 29.37
C ASP A 152 -2.22 12.90 27.89
N ALA A 153 -0.96 12.65 27.48
CA ALA A 153 -0.46 12.90 26.14
C ALA A 153 -0.43 11.64 25.28
N LYS A 154 -1.55 11.35 24.61
CA LYS A 154 -1.62 10.48 23.43
C LYS A 154 -0.44 10.74 22.48
N LYS A 155 0.45 9.76 22.30
CA LYS A 155 1.69 9.92 21.52
C LYS A 155 1.47 9.55 20.05
N ASN A 156 1.96 10.39 19.14
CA ASN A 156 1.96 10.06 17.71
C ASN A 156 3.15 9.12 17.38
N VAL A 157 2.84 7.88 17.00
CA VAL A 157 3.81 6.82 16.67
C VAL A 157 3.82 6.46 15.18
N THR A 158 3.18 7.28 14.32
CA THR A 158 2.98 7.00 12.88
C THR A 158 4.24 6.55 12.15
N LYS A 159 5.40 7.13 12.47
CA LYS A 159 6.67 6.85 11.80
C LYS A 159 7.12 5.39 11.98
N ASP A 160 6.87 4.80 13.14
CA ASP A 160 7.31 3.44 13.49
C ASP A 160 6.54 2.36 12.72
N TYR A 161 5.37 2.75 12.21
CA TYR A 161 4.43 1.88 11.48
C TYR A 161 4.32 2.24 10.01
N THR A 162 5.00 3.26 9.48
CA THR A 162 4.95 3.64 8.05
C THR A 162 6.29 3.45 7.35
N THR A 163 7.12 2.53 7.86
CA THR A 163 8.49 2.32 7.39
C THR A 163 8.59 1.72 5.99
N ILE A 164 7.49 1.18 5.48
CA ILE A 164 7.35 0.63 4.13
C ILE A 164 6.68 1.61 3.16
N SER A 165 6.36 2.81 3.61
CA SER A 165 5.81 3.90 2.78
C SER A 165 6.95 4.74 2.17
N PRO A 166 6.72 5.41 1.03
CA PRO A 166 7.67 6.37 0.49
C PRO A 166 7.81 7.58 1.42
N GLU A 167 8.96 8.25 1.35
CA GLU A 167 9.20 9.51 2.09
C GLU A 167 8.26 10.64 1.69
N TYR A 168 7.86 10.64 0.43
CA TYR A 168 7.04 11.68 -0.19
C TYR A 168 5.82 11.05 -0.83
N ASN A 169 4.80 11.86 -1.11
CA ASN A 169 3.66 11.42 -1.89
C ASN A 169 4.13 10.90 -3.26
N ILE A 170 3.76 9.67 -3.63
CA ILE A 170 3.94 9.12 -4.98
C ILE A 170 2.65 9.12 -5.80
N ASN A 171 1.51 9.29 -5.13
CA ASN A 171 0.18 9.51 -5.68
C ASN A 171 -0.11 11.02 -5.87
N TYR A 172 0.60 11.65 -6.80
CA TYR A 172 0.37 13.05 -7.20
C TYR A 172 0.49 13.20 -8.72
N GLY A 173 -0.07 14.28 -9.24
CA GLY A 173 -0.13 14.58 -10.66
C GLY A 173 -1.51 15.07 -11.06
N THR A 174 -1.67 15.52 -12.30
CA THR A 174 -2.98 15.94 -12.82
C THR A 174 -3.91 14.74 -13.03
N ASN A 175 -5.23 14.94 -12.96
CA ASN A 175 -6.24 13.91 -13.25
C ASN A 175 -6.10 13.26 -14.64
N THR A 176 -5.36 13.92 -15.55
CA THR A 176 -5.04 13.41 -16.89
C THR A 176 -4.00 12.28 -16.84
N HIS A 177 -3.11 12.28 -15.86
CA HIS A 177 -1.99 11.34 -15.74
C HIS A 177 -2.12 10.45 -14.50
N ASN A 178 -2.69 10.96 -13.42
CA ASN A 178 -2.91 10.23 -12.17
C ASN A 178 -4.28 9.55 -12.17
N PRO A 179 -4.36 8.21 -12.18
CA PRO A 179 -5.63 7.51 -12.03
C PRO A 179 -6.25 7.64 -10.62
N GLY A 180 -5.58 8.34 -9.70
CA GLY A 180 -6.14 8.80 -8.43
C GLY A 180 -6.53 7.70 -7.46
N TYR A 181 -5.97 6.49 -7.60
CA TYR A 181 -6.47 5.32 -6.88
C TYR A 181 -5.40 4.72 -5.95
N CYS A 182 -5.50 5.05 -4.67
CA CYS A 182 -4.72 4.42 -3.60
C CYS A 182 -4.86 2.88 -3.63
N GLY A 183 -6.00 2.36 -4.09
CA GLY A 183 -6.22 0.91 -4.28
C GLY A 183 -5.28 0.26 -5.30
N ILE A 184 -4.89 0.95 -6.38
CA ILE A 184 -3.91 0.39 -7.33
C ILE A 184 -2.51 0.34 -6.72
N TYR A 185 -2.14 1.33 -5.92
CA TYR A 185 -0.91 1.27 -5.13
C TYR A 185 -0.95 0.14 -4.10
N SER A 186 -2.10 -0.12 -3.47
CA SER A 186 -2.30 -1.29 -2.61
C SER A 186 -2.09 -2.60 -3.38
N ILE A 187 -2.64 -2.73 -4.60
CA ILE A 187 -2.39 -3.89 -5.48
C ILE A 187 -0.90 -4.05 -5.78
N ILE A 188 -0.20 -2.97 -6.15
CA ILE A 188 1.25 -3.00 -6.42
C ILE A 188 2.02 -3.52 -5.20
N CYS A 189 1.69 -2.99 -4.01
CA CYS A 189 2.30 -3.40 -2.74
C CYS A 189 2.07 -4.89 -2.47
N VAL A 190 0.83 -5.36 -2.59
CA VAL A 190 0.47 -6.76 -2.35
C VAL A 190 1.14 -7.71 -3.35
N VAL A 191 1.14 -7.39 -4.65
CA VAL A 191 1.77 -8.23 -5.66
C VAL A 191 3.29 -8.27 -5.45
N ALA A 192 3.93 -7.13 -5.17
CA ALA A 192 5.35 -7.11 -4.83
C ALA A 192 5.65 -7.98 -3.60
N PHE A 193 4.84 -7.87 -2.55
CA PHE A 193 4.97 -8.67 -1.35
C PHE A 193 4.82 -10.17 -1.64
N ARG A 194 3.76 -10.61 -2.33
CA ARG A 194 3.52 -12.04 -2.63
C ARG A 194 4.63 -12.65 -3.49
N HIS A 195 5.19 -11.90 -4.42
CA HIS A 195 6.23 -12.40 -5.34
C HIS A 195 7.65 -12.36 -4.78
N TYR A 196 7.95 -11.46 -3.85
CA TYR A 196 9.30 -11.35 -3.27
C TYR A 196 9.39 -11.83 -1.83
N ARG A 197 8.27 -12.12 -1.16
CA ARG A 197 8.30 -12.72 0.19
C ARG A 197 9.07 -14.04 0.12
N SER A 198 10.07 -14.12 0.97
CA SER A 198 10.87 -15.32 1.19
C SER A 198 10.73 -15.72 2.66
N LYS A 199 11.19 -16.92 3.04
CA LYS A 199 11.13 -17.40 4.43
C LYS A 199 11.77 -16.42 5.43
N THR A 200 12.79 -15.67 5.01
CA THR A 200 13.51 -14.70 5.84
C THR A 200 12.95 -13.27 5.76
N GLY A 201 12.08 -12.98 4.78
CA GLY A 201 11.48 -11.67 4.54
C GLY A 201 12.44 -10.59 4.00
N THR A 202 13.76 -10.72 4.14
CA THR A 202 14.71 -9.64 3.79
C THR A 202 14.72 -9.29 2.29
N LEU A 203 14.51 -10.28 1.42
CA LEU A 203 14.49 -10.07 -0.03
C LEU A 203 13.34 -9.13 -0.46
N TRP A 204 12.14 -9.30 0.11
CA TRP A 204 10.99 -8.47 -0.28
C TRP A 204 11.24 -7.02 0.09
N LEU A 205 11.74 -6.76 1.31
CA LEU A 205 11.97 -5.39 1.77
C LEU A 205 13.03 -4.70 0.91
N SER A 206 14.13 -5.40 0.58
CA SER A 206 15.16 -4.85 -0.32
C SER A 206 14.61 -4.51 -1.71
N LYS A 207 13.81 -5.40 -2.31
CA LYS A 207 13.18 -5.19 -3.62
C LYS A 207 12.12 -4.09 -3.57
N TRP A 208 11.37 -4.01 -2.47
CA TRP A 208 10.37 -3.00 -2.22
C TRP A 208 11.00 -1.61 -2.07
N THR A 209 12.08 -1.46 -1.31
CA THR A 209 12.81 -0.18 -1.19
C THR A 209 13.33 0.29 -2.55
N LYS A 210 13.85 -0.61 -3.40
CA LYS A 210 14.25 -0.26 -4.77
C LYS A 210 13.06 0.20 -5.61
N LEU A 211 11.92 -0.48 -5.49
CA LEU A 211 10.71 -0.10 -6.18
C LEU A 211 10.18 1.26 -5.71
N LEU A 212 10.15 1.54 -4.40
CA LEU A 212 9.76 2.85 -3.87
C LEU A 212 10.66 3.97 -4.37
N ALA A 213 11.97 3.74 -4.43
CA ALA A 213 12.91 4.70 -5.02
C ALA A 213 12.56 4.99 -6.48
N HIS A 214 12.30 3.95 -7.28
CA HIS A 214 11.82 4.10 -8.66
C HIS A 214 10.52 4.90 -8.72
N MET A 215 9.50 4.49 -7.97
CA MET A 215 8.16 5.09 -7.98
C MET A 215 8.15 6.54 -7.51
N SER A 216 9.11 6.94 -6.66
CA SER A 216 9.24 8.31 -6.17
C SER A 216 9.89 9.26 -7.18
N ARG A 217 10.50 8.76 -8.26
CA ARG A 217 11.11 9.60 -9.30
C ARG A 217 10.03 10.44 -9.97
N ARG A 218 10.28 11.74 -10.10
CA ARG A 218 9.42 12.68 -10.85
C ARG A 218 9.55 12.40 -12.35
N ILE A 219 8.42 12.43 -13.06
CA ILE A 219 8.40 12.45 -14.53
C ILE A 219 8.62 13.89 -14.99
N ASP A 220 7.73 14.79 -14.53
CA ASP A 220 7.91 16.24 -14.50
C ASP A 220 7.11 16.79 -13.29
N SER A 221 7.26 18.08 -12.96
CA SER A 221 6.60 18.70 -11.79
C SER A 221 5.07 18.62 -11.78
N ASN A 222 4.43 18.50 -12.95
CA ASN A 222 3.00 18.51 -13.19
C ASN A 222 2.46 17.15 -13.70
N ALA A 223 3.28 16.30 -14.31
CA ALA A 223 2.90 14.99 -14.83
C ALA A 223 2.79 13.90 -13.76
N GLY A 224 3.45 14.07 -12.61
CA GLY A 224 3.41 13.14 -11.49
C GLY A 224 4.70 12.33 -11.32
N SER A 225 4.57 11.13 -10.77
CA SER A 225 5.69 10.25 -10.45
C SER A 225 5.75 9.03 -11.37
N MET A 226 6.91 8.35 -11.44
CA MET A 226 7.00 7.04 -12.08
C MET A 226 6.06 6.00 -11.42
N GLY A 227 5.68 6.20 -10.16
CA GLY A 227 4.65 5.43 -9.48
C GLY A 227 3.29 5.54 -10.18
N VAL A 228 2.95 6.72 -10.69
CA VAL A 228 1.73 6.96 -11.48
C VAL A 228 1.78 6.21 -12.81
N THR A 229 2.93 6.20 -13.50
CA THR A 229 3.10 5.40 -14.72
C THR A 229 2.93 3.90 -14.45
N LEU A 230 3.51 3.39 -13.36
CA LEU A 230 3.34 1.99 -12.98
C LEU A 230 1.88 1.68 -12.63
N ALA A 231 1.21 2.54 -11.87
CA ALA A 231 -0.20 2.38 -11.52
C ALA A 231 -1.10 2.34 -12.76
N ALA A 232 -0.87 3.25 -13.71
CA ALA A 232 -1.56 3.26 -14.99
C ALA A 232 -1.36 1.95 -15.77
N ARG A 233 -0.13 1.42 -15.81
CA ARG A 233 0.17 0.14 -16.45
C ARG A 233 -0.51 -1.03 -15.75
N VAL A 234 -0.56 -1.04 -14.42
CA VAL A 234 -1.26 -2.08 -13.64
C VAL A 234 -2.75 -2.10 -13.94
N GLN A 235 -3.39 -0.92 -14.02
CA GLN A 235 -4.79 -0.84 -14.42
C GLN A 235 -5.05 -1.37 -15.83
N GLU A 236 -4.17 -1.05 -16.78
CA GLU A 236 -4.24 -1.58 -18.13
C GLU A 236 -4.17 -3.11 -18.12
N ILE A 237 -3.21 -3.71 -17.40
CA ILE A 237 -3.09 -5.16 -17.24
C ILE A 237 -4.38 -5.77 -16.67
N ILE A 238 -4.92 -5.23 -15.57
CA ILE A 238 -6.16 -5.75 -14.96
C ILE A 238 -7.35 -5.66 -15.93
N ALA A 239 -7.42 -4.58 -16.71
CA ALA A 239 -8.50 -4.37 -17.66
C ALA A 239 -8.42 -5.35 -18.84
N THR A 240 -7.23 -5.60 -19.37
CA THR A 240 -7.05 -6.34 -20.62
C THR A 240 -6.75 -7.83 -20.44
N THR A 241 -6.22 -8.25 -19.30
CA THR A 241 -5.88 -9.67 -19.08
C THR A 241 -7.15 -10.49 -18.77
N PRO A 242 -7.30 -11.70 -19.34
CA PRO A 242 -8.55 -12.48 -19.20
C PRO A 242 -8.85 -12.97 -17.78
N ASP A 243 -7.81 -13.35 -17.03
CA ASP A 243 -7.93 -13.93 -15.69
C ASP A 243 -6.96 -13.29 -14.68
N HIS A 244 -7.32 -13.37 -13.39
CA HIS A 244 -6.54 -12.72 -12.33
C HIS A 244 -5.16 -13.36 -12.09
N SER A 245 -4.98 -14.65 -12.32
CA SER A 245 -3.66 -15.30 -12.11
C SER A 245 -2.65 -14.82 -13.14
N SER A 246 -3.07 -14.72 -14.39
CA SER A 246 -2.26 -14.14 -15.47
C SER A 246 -1.98 -12.66 -15.22
N ALA A 247 -2.98 -11.88 -14.78
CA ALA A 247 -2.80 -10.48 -14.47
C ALA A 247 -1.78 -10.26 -13.33
N GLU A 248 -1.82 -11.07 -12.27
CA GLU A 248 -0.82 -11.00 -11.19
C GLU A 248 0.61 -11.25 -11.70
N LYS A 249 0.80 -12.25 -12.58
CA LYS A 249 2.12 -12.53 -13.18
C LYS A 249 2.63 -11.39 -14.05
N GLU A 250 1.75 -10.77 -14.84
CA GLU A 250 2.07 -9.62 -15.68
C GLU A 250 2.41 -8.38 -14.85
N ILE A 251 1.64 -8.10 -13.79
CA ILE A 251 1.93 -7.02 -12.84
C ILE A 251 3.29 -7.26 -12.18
N ALA A 252 3.57 -8.48 -11.74
CA ALA A 252 4.86 -8.83 -11.15
C ALA A 252 6.01 -8.64 -12.16
N ALA A 253 5.79 -8.90 -13.45
CA ALA A 253 6.78 -8.63 -14.50
C ALA A 253 7.01 -7.12 -14.69
N ALA A 254 5.95 -6.31 -14.70
CA ALA A 254 6.06 -4.85 -14.76
C ALA A 254 6.83 -4.29 -13.55
N ILE A 255 6.55 -4.79 -12.34
CA ILE A 255 7.30 -4.43 -11.13
C ILE A 255 8.79 -4.82 -11.27
N ARG A 256 9.10 -6.01 -11.80
CA ARG A 256 10.49 -6.45 -12.05
C ARG A 256 11.22 -5.54 -13.05
N ALA A 257 10.54 -5.05 -14.08
CA ALA A 257 11.13 -4.15 -15.05
C ALA A 257 11.55 -2.83 -14.38
N CYS A 258 10.71 -2.25 -13.52
CA CYS A 258 11.01 -1.01 -12.80
C CYS A 258 12.28 -1.09 -11.93
N ILE A 259 12.56 -2.25 -11.32
CA ILE A 259 13.72 -2.44 -10.43
C ILE A 259 14.99 -2.93 -11.15
N SER A 260 14.88 -3.32 -12.42
CA SER A 260 16.01 -3.80 -13.24
C SER A 260 16.64 -2.67 -14.06
N ASP A 261 15.91 -1.57 -14.19
CA ASP A 261 16.36 -0.35 -14.85
C ASP A 261 17.54 0.24 -14.06
N LYS A 262 18.73 0.17 -14.65
CA LYS A 262 19.94 0.81 -14.11
C LYS A 262 19.82 2.30 -14.43
N GLY A 263 19.09 3.02 -13.58
CA GLY A 263 19.13 4.49 -13.57
C GLY A 263 20.53 5.02 -13.35
#